data_AF-A0A9W9QEG4-F1
#
_entry.id   AF-A0A9W9QEG4-F1
#
_cell.length_a   1.000
_cell.length_b   1.000
_cell.length_c   1.000
_cell.angle_alpha   90.00
_cell.angle_beta   90.00
_cell.angle_gamma   90.00
#
_symmetry.space_group_name_H-M   'P 1'
#
loop_
_entity.id
_entity.type
_entity.pdbx_description
1 polymer ?
#
loop_
_entity_poly.entity_id
_entity_poly.type
_entity_poly.pdbx_seq_one_letter_code
_entity_poly.pdbx_strand_id
1 'polypeptide(L)'
;MMSSWSLRRWAGLCTLTGLIVSTSAAGVADWKSRAIYQTMTDRFARTDGSTTAPCNTTAGLFCGGTWRGTIDKLDYIQGMGFDALMISPIVENVEGRVEYGEAYHGYWSSNLDNINSHFGTHQDLLDLGAALRERGMYLMLDTVVNNMASITNGSSPATHIDYSKLTPFNNADYYHDYCKITDWDNMTNAQICQTGDNIVALPDLYTEHKEVQDALIKWAKKSIDTYSIDGLRIDAAKHVNAEFLPAFSKGLDNIFMTGEVLVGSIDTIADYQRNYIGSMPNYPVYYGIRDALLLGNTSQLALAVENSRISLPDVNAMTIFSENHDQPRVAGQVKDISIAKNVLVFTMLFDGIPLIYQGQEQHLDGKGTPKQREAIWLTKYNTDAVLYKLTATLNKIRKHAYILSRDYLELPTHTIYQDSSVLAFTKGVEGRQVVMVLSSQPSTSTYYTIRLPYSYNAGVELLDVLNCKNYTVDNNGLLEVDMDKGEPRVFFPTEYMDGSGLCGFGASNASLASIKTGKDITSYSSVGTKNLGSAALISFLAAVMSYVMIL
;
A
#
# COMPACT_ATOMS: atom_id res chain seq x y z
N MET A 1 8.82 73.86 18.60
CA MET A 1 9.12 74.27 17.20
C MET A 1 9.74 73.05 16.52
N MET A 2 8.94 72.28 15.77
CA MET A 2 9.01 72.08 14.30
C MET A 2 10.41 71.61 13.84
N SER A 3 10.62 70.50 13.13
CA SER A 3 9.91 69.89 11.99
C SER A 3 10.37 68.42 11.82
N SER A 4 9.48 67.42 11.82
CA SER A 4 8.85 66.75 10.67
C SER A 4 9.75 66.00 9.66
N TRP A 5 9.58 64.66 9.66
CA TRP A 5 9.47 63.75 8.51
C TRP A 5 10.73 63.36 7.69
N SER A 6 11.14 62.09 7.84
CA SER A 6 11.44 61.22 6.68
C SER A 6 11.22 59.75 7.04
N LEU A 7 10.38 59.08 6.25
CA LEU A 7 9.87 57.72 6.39
C LEU A 7 10.92 56.62 6.15
N ARG A 8 10.73 55.53 6.91
CA ARG A 8 10.77 54.11 6.53
C ARG A 8 12.02 53.56 5.82
N ARG A 9 12.75 52.69 6.54
CA ARG A 9 13.25 51.39 6.06
C ARG A 9 13.73 50.57 7.27
N TRP A 10 12.87 49.70 7.79
CA TRP A 10 13.27 48.56 8.61
C TRP A 10 12.53 47.35 8.05
N ALA A 11 13.20 46.64 7.14
CA ALA A 11 12.78 45.32 6.73
C ALA A 11 13.06 44.39 7.91
N GLY A 12 12.00 43.82 8.49
CA GLY A 12 12.10 42.75 9.46
C GLY A 12 12.70 41.53 8.79
N LEU A 13 13.86 41.11 9.28
CA LEU A 13 14.48 39.84 8.95
C LEU A 13 13.69 38.76 9.70
N CYS A 14 12.59 38.29 9.12
CA CYS A 14 11.98 37.02 9.54
C CYS A 14 12.90 35.90 9.05
N THR A 15 13.80 35.45 9.91
CA THR A 15 14.49 34.17 9.73
C THR A 15 13.45 33.05 9.77
N LEU A 16 12.97 32.64 8.60
CA LEU A 16 12.41 31.30 8.40
C LEU A 16 13.52 30.32 8.73
N THR A 17 13.55 29.82 9.96
CA THR A 17 14.19 28.54 10.24
C THR A 17 13.32 27.48 9.59
N GLY A 18 13.58 27.22 8.30
CA GLY A 18 13.14 25.99 7.68
C GLY A 18 13.69 24.85 8.52
N LEU A 19 12.80 24.12 9.19
CA LEU A 19 13.12 22.81 9.71
C LEU A 19 13.54 21.98 8.52
N ILE A 20 14.86 21.83 8.34
CA ILE A 20 15.43 20.75 7.55
C ILE A 20 15.02 19.50 8.31
N VAL A 21 13.87 18.94 7.97
CA VAL A 21 13.52 17.58 8.35
C VAL A 21 14.62 16.75 7.71
N SER A 22 15.51 16.23 8.54
CA SER A 22 16.44 15.20 8.12
C SER A 22 15.56 14.06 7.64
N THR A 23 15.51 13.83 6.33
CA THR A 23 14.74 12.76 5.71
C THR A 23 15.40 11.45 6.07
N SER A 24 15.11 10.91 7.25
CA SER A 24 15.31 9.49 7.48
C SER A 24 14.46 8.74 6.46
N ALA A 25 15.05 7.78 5.75
CA ALA A 25 14.31 6.91 4.86
C ALA A 25 13.11 6.29 5.62
N ALA A 26 11.91 6.36 5.04
CA ALA A 26 10.72 5.85 5.69
C ALA A 26 10.84 4.33 5.84
N GLY A 27 10.88 3.87 7.10
CA GLY A 27 11.03 2.45 7.43
C GLY A 27 9.69 1.74 7.49
N VAL A 28 9.70 0.44 7.81
CA VAL A 28 8.49 -0.39 7.95
C VAL A 28 7.43 0.26 8.84
N ALA A 29 7.83 0.80 10.00
CA ALA A 29 6.90 1.43 10.95
C ALA A 29 6.15 2.64 10.35
N ASP A 30 6.80 3.41 9.47
CA ASP A 30 6.18 4.57 8.79
C ASP A 30 5.19 4.13 7.71
N TRP A 31 5.42 2.95 7.13
CA TRP A 31 4.60 2.37 6.07
C TRP A 31 3.37 1.62 6.60
N LYS A 32 3.40 1.03 7.81
CA LYS A 32 2.26 0.30 8.40
C LYS A 32 0.96 1.12 8.42
N SER A 33 1.03 2.43 8.64
CA SER A 33 -0.16 3.29 8.65
C SER A 33 -0.71 3.64 7.27
N ARG A 34 0.04 3.38 6.20
CA ARG A 34 -0.31 3.78 4.83
C ARG A 34 -1.34 2.85 4.20
N ALA A 35 -1.99 3.35 3.16
CA ALA A 35 -2.73 2.57 2.18
C ALA A 35 -2.24 2.98 0.79
N ILE A 36 -1.82 1.97 0.02
CA ILE A 36 -1.14 2.12 -1.27
C ILE A 36 -2.14 1.94 -2.41
N TYR A 37 -2.16 2.88 -3.34
CA TYR A 37 -2.81 2.71 -4.63
C TYR A 37 -1.75 2.38 -5.69
N GLN A 38 -1.84 1.21 -6.30
CA GLN A 38 -0.92 0.77 -7.35
C GLN A 38 -1.45 1.17 -8.72
N THR A 39 -0.62 1.89 -9.46
CA THR A 39 -0.88 2.29 -10.84
C THR A 39 0.04 1.55 -11.81
N MET A 40 -0.45 1.36 -13.03
CA MET A 40 0.40 1.06 -14.17
C MET A 40 0.52 2.35 -14.99
N THR A 41 1.73 2.93 -15.05
CA THR A 41 1.91 4.32 -15.53
C THR A 41 1.29 4.54 -16.92
N ASP A 42 1.53 3.62 -17.87
CA ASP A 42 0.98 3.67 -19.24
C ASP A 42 -0.56 3.57 -19.30
N ARG A 43 -1.21 3.07 -18.25
CA ARG A 43 -2.63 2.71 -18.22
C ARG A 43 -3.45 3.55 -17.25
N PHE A 44 -2.82 4.37 -16.42
CA PHE A 44 -3.53 5.12 -15.40
C PHE A 44 -4.14 6.41 -15.94
N ALA A 45 -3.31 7.32 -16.44
CA ALA A 45 -3.74 8.65 -16.84
C ALA A 45 -2.82 9.26 -17.89
N ARG A 46 -3.42 9.93 -18.87
CA ARG A 46 -2.73 10.54 -20.00
C ARG A 46 -2.53 12.04 -19.76
N THR A 47 -1.45 12.60 -20.27
CA THR A 47 -1.18 14.06 -20.23
C THR A 47 -2.29 14.89 -20.88
N ASP A 48 -2.96 14.37 -21.91
CA ASP A 48 -4.06 15.06 -22.60
C ASP A 48 -5.41 14.98 -21.85
N GLY A 49 -5.45 14.27 -20.72
CA GLY A 49 -6.66 14.07 -19.92
C GLY A 49 -7.75 13.25 -20.62
N SER A 50 -7.46 12.61 -21.76
CA SER A 50 -8.45 11.89 -22.55
C SER A 50 -9.04 10.72 -21.78
N THR A 51 -10.38 10.66 -21.70
CA THR A 51 -11.13 9.54 -21.12
C THR A 51 -11.70 8.60 -22.18
N THR A 52 -11.30 8.77 -23.44
CA THR A 52 -11.81 7.99 -24.59
C THR A 52 -10.71 7.48 -25.50
N ALA A 53 -9.44 7.79 -25.22
CA ALA A 53 -8.32 7.25 -25.99
C ALA A 53 -8.36 5.71 -25.95
N PRO A 54 -8.34 5.02 -27.10
CA PRO A 54 -8.44 3.57 -27.12
C PRO A 54 -7.20 2.95 -26.48
N CYS A 55 -7.41 1.90 -25.70
CA CYS A 55 -6.32 1.07 -25.18
C CYS A 55 -6.75 -0.40 -25.26
N ASN A 56 -6.28 -1.09 -26.29
CA ASN A 56 -6.56 -2.52 -26.45
C ASN A 56 -5.52 -3.33 -25.70
N THR A 57 -5.92 -3.92 -24.56
CA THR A 57 -5.02 -4.69 -23.69
C THR A 57 -4.37 -5.88 -24.40
N THR A 58 -5.06 -6.56 -25.31
CA THR A 58 -4.51 -7.71 -26.04
C THR A 58 -3.50 -7.33 -27.12
N ALA A 59 -3.48 -6.07 -27.55
CA ALA A 59 -2.44 -5.60 -28.47
C ALA A 59 -1.08 -5.43 -27.77
N GLY A 60 -1.09 -5.27 -26.44
CA GLY A 60 0.12 -5.15 -25.63
C GLY A 60 0.97 -3.91 -25.96
N LEU A 61 0.36 -2.84 -26.49
CA LEU A 61 1.09 -1.62 -26.89
C LEU A 61 1.07 -0.56 -25.80
N PHE A 62 1.95 0.43 -25.91
CA PHE A 62 1.82 1.67 -25.16
C PHE A 62 0.48 2.35 -25.48
N CYS A 63 -0.24 2.72 -24.43
CA CYS A 63 -1.51 3.46 -24.51
C CYS A 63 -1.35 4.93 -24.11
N GLY A 64 -0.15 5.36 -23.70
CA GLY A 64 0.29 6.74 -23.55
C GLY A 64 -0.06 7.39 -22.20
N GLY A 65 -0.18 6.59 -21.15
CA GLY A 65 -0.22 7.10 -19.78
C GLY A 65 1.14 7.63 -19.32
N THR A 66 1.14 8.67 -18.49
CA THR A 66 2.34 9.45 -18.14
C THR A 66 2.34 9.87 -16.67
N TRP A 67 3.50 10.25 -16.13
CA TRP A 67 3.56 10.82 -14.78
C TRP A 67 2.81 12.15 -14.68
N ARG A 68 2.78 12.96 -15.75
CA ARG A 68 1.98 14.19 -15.76
C ARG A 68 0.49 13.91 -15.65
N GLY A 69 -0.01 12.94 -16.43
CA GLY A 69 -1.40 12.51 -16.31
C GLY A 69 -1.71 11.97 -14.90
N THR A 70 -0.76 11.26 -14.28
CA THR A 70 -0.89 10.78 -12.90
C THR A 70 -1.03 11.94 -11.90
N ILE A 71 -0.23 13.00 -12.04
CA ILE A 71 -0.34 14.22 -11.21
C ILE A 71 -1.76 14.80 -11.30
N ASP A 72 -2.30 14.90 -12.52
CA ASP A 72 -3.65 15.45 -12.78
C ASP A 72 -4.79 14.58 -12.19
N LYS A 73 -4.48 13.37 -11.72
CA LYS A 73 -5.44 12.42 -11.13
C LYS A 73 -5.16 12.07 -9.68
N LEU A 74 -4.26 12.79 -9.00
CA LEU A 74 -4.03 12.57 -7.56
C LEU A 74 -5.28 12.80 -6.71
N ASP A 75 -6.17 13.72 -7.09
CA ASP A 75 -7.45 13.95 -6.39
C ASP A 75 -8.36 12.71 -6.43
N TYR A 76 -8.37 11.97 -7.55
CA TYR A 76 -9.13 10.73 -7.68
C TYR A 76 -8.62 9.66 -6.69
N ILE A 77 -7.31 9.54 -6.54
CA ILE A 77 -6.66 8.60 -5.60
C ILE A 77 -6.93 9.03 -4.15
N GLN A 78 -6.66 10.30 -3.84
CA GLN A 78 -6.81 10.84 -2.49
C GLN A 78 -8.28 10.88 -2.04
N GLY A 79 -9.23 11.00 -2.96
CA GLY A 79 -10.67 10.92 -2.67
C GLY A 79 -11.11 9.55 -2.13
N MET A 80 -10.38 8.48 -2.45
CA MET A 80 -10.56 7.16 -1.80
C MET A 80 -9.83 7.04 -0.46
N GLY A 81 -9.06 8.05 -0.06
CA GLY A 81 -8.33 8.07 1.20
C GLY A 81 -6.98 7.39 1.17
N PHE A 82 -6.44 7.02 0.00
CA PHE A 82 -5.06 6.53 -0.13
C PHE A 82 -4.06 7.65 0.19
N ASP A 83 -2.95 7.27 0.81
CA ASP A 83 -1.87 8.16 1.19
C ASP A 83 -0.48 7.63 0.77
N ALA A 84 -0.47 6.67 -0.15
CA ALA A 84 0.71 6.23 -0.87
C ALA A 84 0.34 5.85 -2.31
N LEU A 85 1.25 6.12 -3.24
CA LEU A 85 1.14 5.78 -4.66
C LEU A 85 2.29 4.86 -5.05
N MET A 86 1.98 3.70 -5.62
CA MET A 86 2.95 2.85 -6.30
C MET A 86 2.88 3.06 -7.81
N ILE A 87 4.02 3.30 -8.45
CA ILE A 87 4.15 3.44 -9.92
C ILE A 87 4.97 2.30 -10.51
N SER A 88 4.79 2.05 -11.81
CA SER A 88 5.61 1.10 -12.60
C SER A 88 7.10 1.46 -12.59
N PRO A 89 8.00 0.53 -12.95
CA PRO A 89 9.41 0.82 -13.07
C PRO A 89 9.70 1.99 -14.00
N ILE A 90 10.61 2.86 -13.58
CA ILE A 90 10.91 4.13 -14.26
C ILE A 90 12.03 4.00 -15.30
N VAL A 91 12.74 2.87 -15.34
CA VAL A 91 13.96 2.66 -16.13
C VAL A 91 13.65 2.58 -17.61
N GLU A 92 14.52 3.11 -18.47
CA GLU A 92 14.44 2.92 -19.93
C GLU A 92 14.33 1.42 -20.28
N ASN A 93 13.41 1.09 -21.18
CA ASN A 93 13.14 -0.29 -21.57
C ASN A 93 13.64 -0.57 -23.00
N VAL A 94 13.66 -1.85 -23.37
CA VAL A 94 13.87 -2.25 -24.77
C VAL A 94 12.80 -1.62 -25.67
N GLU A 95 13.25 -1.04 -26.79
CA GLU A 95 12.37 -0.51 -27.82
C GLU A 95 12.05 -1.57 -28.88
N GLY A 96 10.84 -1.49 -29.43
CA GLY A 96 10.35 -2.41 -30.44
C GLY A 96 9.19 -3.27 -29.95
N ARG A 97 8.61 -3.99 -30.91
CA ARG A 97 7.39 -4.78 -30.71
C ARG A 97 7.66 -6.24 -31.03
N VAL A 98 7.24 -7.11 -30.11
CA VAL A 98 7.18 -8.56 -30.29
C VAL A 98 5.73 -9.03 -30.42
N GLU A 99 5.51 -10.34 -30.57
CA GLU A 99 4.17 -10.89 -30.80
C GLU A 99 3.17 -10.59 -29.68
N TYR A 100 3.64 -10.49 -28.43
CA TYR A 100 2.83 -10.16 -27.26
C TYR A 100 2.89 -8.68 -26.84
N GLY A 101 3.51 -7.82 -27.66
CA GLY A 101 3.43 -6.36 -27.49
C GLY A 101 4.79 -5.67 -27.29
N GLU A 102 4.74 -4.57 -26.56
CA GLU A 102 5.83 -3.64 -26.24
C GLU A 102 6.04 -3.56 -24.73
N ALA A 103 7.12 -2.92 -24.29
CA ALA A 103 7.53 -2.81 -22.89
C ALA A 103 6.72 -1.80 -22.04
N TYR A 104 5.41 -1.65 -22.29
CA TYR A 104 4.56 -0.63 -21.64
C TYR A 104 4.46 -0.76 -20.11
N HIS A 105 4.81 -1.93 -19.59
CA HIS A 105 4.72 -2.25 -18.16
C HIS A 105 5.96 -1.82 -17.37
N GLY A 106 7.10 -1.54 -18.01
CA GLY A 106 8.33 -1.10 -17.34
C GLY A 106 9.34 -2.20 -16.97
N TYR A 107 8.91 -3.47 -16.94
CA TYR A 107 9.76 -4.62 -16.55
C TYR A 107 10.82 -5.11 -17.57
N TRP A 108 10.97 -4.47 -18.74
CA TRP A 108 12.00 -4.87 -19.72
C TRP A 108 13.14 -3.86 -19.79
N SER A 109 13.77 -3.62 -18.64
CA SER A 109 14.85 -2.64 -18.49
C SER A 109 16.05 -2.93 -19.40
N SER A 110 16.51 -1.90 -20.10
CA SER A 110 17.70 -1.94 -20.95
C SER A 110 18.79 -0.99 -20.46
N ASN A 111 18.43 0.15 -19.87
CA ASN A 111 19.40 1.19 -19.51
C ASN A 111 19.02 1.92 -18.22
N LEU A 112 19.71 1.62 -17.12
CA LEU A 112 19.50 2.19 -15.78
C LEU A 112 19.90 3.67 -15.67
N ASP A 113 20.71 4.19 -16.59
CA ASP A 113 21.13 5.60 -16.55
C ASP A 113 20.03 6.55 -17.03
N ASN A 114 19.05 6.02 -17.75
CA ASN A 114 17.92 6.75 -18.33
C ASN A 114 16.59 6.30 -17.74
N ILE A 115 15.61 7.19 -17.84
CA ILE A 115 14.22 6.89 -17.52
C ILE A 115 13.42 6.56 -18.79
N ASN A 116 12.30 5.86 -18.63
CA ASN A 116 11.40 5.51 -19.72
C ASN A 116 10.73 6.76 -20.31
N SER A 117 11.15 7.15 -21.52
CA SER A 117 10.66 8.35 -22.19
C SER A 117 9.18 8.30 -22.58
N HIS A 118 8.56 7.12 -22.65
CA HIS A 118 7.12 6.99 -22.90
C HIS A 118 6.28 7.49 -21.71
N PHE A 119 6.84 7.46 -20.49
CA PHE A 119 6.14 7.91 -19.28
C PHE A 119 6.30 9.40 -18.99
N GLY A 120 7.31 10.05 -19.58
CA GLY A 120 7.56 11.48 -19.47
C GLY A 120 9.04 11.82 -19.32
N THR A 121 9.30 13.02 -18.81
CA THR A 121 10.65 13.56 -18.60
C THR A 121 11.09 13.43 -17.14
N HIS A 122 12.39 13.66 -16.87
CA HIS A 122 12.91 13.73 -15.50
C HIS A 122 12.15 14.76 -14.65
N GLN A 123 11.76 15.89 -15.27
CA GLN A 123 11.01 16.93 -14.57
C GLN A 123 9.60 16.47 -14.20
N ASP A 124 8.94 15.67 -15.04
CA ASP A 124 7.61 15.14 -14.73
C ASP A 124 7.65 14.20 -13.52
N LEU A 125 8.71 13.39 -13.37
CA LEU A 125 8.87 12.52 -12.21
C LEU A 125 9.24 13.30 -10.93
N LEU A 126 10.08 14.34 -11.04
CA LEU A 126 10.35 15.27 -9.94
C LEU A 126 9.07 15.98 -9.47
N ASP A 127 8.25 16.44 -10.41
CA ASP A 127 6.98 17.09 -10.11
C ASP A 127 5.98 16.13 -9.46
N LEU A 128 5.98 14.85 -9.85
CA LEU A 128 5.14 13.83 -9.22
C LEU A 128 5.54 13.61 -7.76
N GLY A 129 6.84 13.45 -7.48
CA GLY A 129 7.35 13.34 -6.11
C GLY A 129 7.01 14.59 -5.27
N ALA A 130 7.13 15.78 -5.84
CA ALA A 130 6.76 17.04 -5.18
C ALA A 130 5.26 17.13 -4.87
N ALA A 131 4.40 16.78 -5.85
CA ALA A 131 2.95 16.81 -5.70
C ALA A 131 2.44 15.81 -4.65
N LEU A 132 3.05 14.61 -4.58
CA LEU A 132 2.73 13.63 -3.54
C LEU A 132 3.13 14.14 -2.15
N ARG A 133 4.35 14.69 -2.01
CA ARG A 133 4.81 15.27 -0.75
C ARG A 133 3.92 16.40 -0.25
N GLU A 134 3.51 17.32 -1.14
CA GLU A 134 2.59 18.42 -0.79
C GLU A 134 1.26 17.91 -0.24
N ARG A 135 0.83 16.72 -0.68
CA ARG A 135 -0.38 16.04 -0.23
C ARG A 135 -0.17 15.13 0.98
N GLY A 136 1.04 15.04 1.52
CA GLY A 136 1.41 14.11 2.60
C GLY A 136 1.33 12.64 2.19
N MET A 137 1.47 12.36 0.88
CA MET A 137 1.45 11.01 0.31
C MET A 137 2.87 10.50 0.07
N TYR A 138 3.04 9.18 0.18
CA TYR A 138 4.31 8.51 -0.14
C TYR A 138 4.38 8.05 -1.60
N LEU A 139 5.58 8.05 -2.16
CA LEU A 139 5.89 7.46 -3.46
C LEU A 139 6.60 6.11 -3.28
N MET A 140 6.00 5.04 -3.79
CA MET A 140 6.63 3.74 -3.93
C MET A 140 7.04 3.50 -5.39
N LEU A 141 8.28 3.09 -5.61
CA LEU A 141 8.78 2.71 -6.93
C LEU A 141 8.85 1.19 -7.09
N ASP A 142 8.18 0.66 -8.10
CA ASP A 142 8.43 -0.70 -8.56
C ASP A 142 9.81 -0.81 -9.21
N THR A 143 10.61 -1.80 -8.80
CA THR A 143 12.06 -1.84 -9.03
C THR A 143 12.47 -3.24 -9.47
N VAL A 144 12.98 -3.33 -10.70
CA VAL A 144 13.59 -4.56 -11.24
C VAL A 144 15.07 -4.59 -10.88
N VAL A 145 15.47 -5.60 -10.13
CA VAL A 145 16.85 -5.84 -9.70
C VAL A 145 17.39 -7.19 -10.18
N ASN A 146 16.51 -8.06 -10.66
CA ASN A 146 16.83 -9.43 -11.05
C ASN A 146 17.50 -9.53 -12.42
N ASN A 147 16.95 -8.82 -13.41
CA ASN A 147 17.33 -9.03 -14.80
C ASN A 147 17.32 -7.71 -15.58
N MET A 148 17.98 -7.74 -16.72
CA MET A 148 17.77 -6.80 -17.81
C MET A 148 16.87 -7.45 -18.87
N ALA A 149 16.64 -6.82 -20.02
CA ALA A 149 15.87 -7.42 -21.11
C ALA A 149 16.55 -7.24 -22.47
N SER A 150 16.37 -8.23 -23.34
CA SER A 150 16.84 -8.20 -24.73
C SER A 150 15.82 -8.89 -25.63
N ILE A 151 15.38 -8.21 -26.69
CA ILE A 151 14.50 -8.80 -27.70
C ILE A 151 15.34 -9.71 -28.60
N THR A 152 15.03 -11.01 -28.61
CA THR A 152 15.71 -12.04 -29.39
C THR A 152 14.86 -12.61 -30.53
N ASN A 153 13.57 -12.26 -30.62
CA ASN A 153 12.66 -12.62 -31.73
C ASN A 153 12.66 -14.11 -32.11
N GLY A 154 12.74 -14.99 -31.11
CA GLY A 154 12.73 -16.45 -31.26
C GLY A 154 14.12 -17.10 -31.28
N SER A 155 15.20 -16.31 -31.37
CA SER A 155 16.57 -16.83 -31.28
C SER A 155 16.94 -17.22 -29.85
N SER A 156 17.89 -18.16 -29.72
CA SER A 156 18.32 -18.68 -28.41
C SER A 156 18.97 -17.57 -27.57
N PRO A 157 18.48 -17.31 -26.33
CA PRO A 157 19.11 -16.35 -25.43
C PRO A 157 20.56 -16.69 -25.10
N ALA A 158 20.93 -17.98 -25.13
CA ALA A 158 22.30 -18.44 -24.90
C ALA A 158 23.35 -17.80 -25.83
N THR A 159 22.95 -17.36 -27.01
CA THR A 159 23.87 -16.91 -28.07
C THR A 159 23.49 -15.60 -28.74
N HIS A 160 22.31 -15.03 -28.45
CA HIS A 160 21.75 -13.88 -29.18
C HIS A 160 21.39 -12.68 -28.30
N ILE A 161 21.90 -12.62 -27.07
CA ILE A 161 21.82 -11.43 -26.23
C ILE A 161 22.99 -10.49 -26.59
N ASP A 162 22.66 -9.26 -26.96
CA ASP A 162 23.64 -8.21 -27.20
C ASP A 162 23.84 -7.40 -25.90
N TYR A 163 24.72 -7.91 -25.04
CA TYR A 163 25.03 -7.29 -23.75
C TYR A 163 25.54 -5.85 -23.89
N SER A 164 26.15 -5.47 -25.02
CA SER A 164 26.68 -4.11 -25.22
C SER A 164 25.59 -3.02 -25.18
N LYS A 165 24.32 -3.39 -25.34
CA LYS A 165 23.15 -2.50 -25.26
C LYS A 165 22.56 -2.39 -23.86
N LEU A 166 23.04 -3.17 -22.90
CA LEU A 166 22.52 -3.21 -21.54
C LEU A 166 23.40 -2.33 -20.65
N THR A 167 22.84 -1.29 -20.05
CA THR A 167 23.62 -0.29 -19.29
C THR A 167 23.15 -0.24 -17.84
N PRO A 168 24.05 -0.25 -16.84
CA PRO A 168 25.52 -0.24 -16.96
C PRO A 168 26.15 -1.63 -17.21
N PHE A 169 25.35 -2.69 -17.22
CA PHE A 169 25.79 -4.08 -17.29
C PHE A 169 26.11 -4.52 -18.72
N ASN A 170 27.08 -3.88 -19.35
CA ASN A 170 27.31 -3.99 -20.79
C ASN A 170 28.22 -5.16 -21.22
N ASN A 171 28.42 -6.14 -20.34
CA ASN A 171 29.25 -7.32 -20.54
C ASN A 171 28.52 -8.55 -19.96
N ALA A 172 28.66 -9.70 -20.63
CA ALA A 172 28.12 -10.98 -20.19
C ALA A 172 28.60 -11.37 -18.77
N ASP A 173 29.78 -10.93 -18.34
CA ASP A 173 30.34 -11.20 -17.01
C ASP A 173 29.46 -10.70 -15.84
N TYR A 174 28.54 -9.77 -16.09
CA TYR A 174 27.58 -9.29 -15.09
C TYR A 174 26.34 -10.17 -14.94
N TYR A 175 26.25 -11.26 -15.69
CA TYR A 175 25.08 -12.13 -15.77
C TYR A 175 25.45 -13.57 -15.47
N HIS A 176 24.46 -14.32 -15.00
CA HIS A 176 24.58 -15.77 -14.92
C HIS A 176 24.69 -16.38 -16.32
N ASP A 177 25.43 -17.50 -16.42
CA ASP A 177 25.43 -18.34 -17.60
C ASP A 177 23.99 -18.73 -17.97
N TYR A 178 23.68 -18.74 -19.26
CA TYR A 178 22.33 -19.06 -19.71
C TYR A 178 21.90 -20.46 -19.26
N CYS A 179 20.84 -20.48 -18.44
CA CYS A 179 20.00 -21.64 -18.23
C CYS A 179 18.54 -21.18 -18.13
N LYS A 180 17.62 -22.09 -18.44
CA LYS A 180 16.18 -21.84 -18.30
C LYS A 180 15.72 -22.38 -16.95
N ILE A 181 14.82 -21.65 -16.27
CA ILE A 181 14.12 -22.21 -15.12
C ILE A 181 13.27 -23.39 -15.58
N THR A 182 13.59 -24.59 -15.09
CA THR A 182 12.88 -25.84 -15.39
C THR A 182 12.00 -26.30 -14.24
N ASP A 183 12.32 -25.87 -13.02
CA ASP A 183 11.58 -26.17 -11.80
C ASP A 183 11.41 -24.90 -10.97
N TRP A 184 10.18 -24.39 -10.92
CA TRP A 184 9.85 -23.13 -10.23
C TRP A 184 9.81 -23.29 -8.70
N ASP A 185 9.76 -24.52 -8.19
CA ASP A 185 9.79 -24.81 -6.75
C ASP A 185 11.22 -25.03 -6.23
N ASN A 186 12.17 -25.26 -7.15
CA ASN A 186 13.59 -25.27 -6.82
C ASN A 186 14.13 -23.84 -6.77
N MET A 187 14.29 -23.32 -5.55
CA MET A 187 14.79 -21.97 -5.29
C MET A 187 16.15 -21.68 -5.95
N THR A 188 17.09 -22.63 -5.92
CA THR A 188 18.38 -22.43 -6.58
C THR A 188 18.23 -22.30 -8.09
N ASN A 189 17.41 -23.16 -8.72
CA ASN A 189 17.15 -23.03 -10.16
C ASN A 189 16.45 -21.71 -10.49
N ALA A 190 15.50 -21.27 -9.65
CA ALA A 190 14.81 -20.01 -9.82
C ALA A 190 15.72 -18.79 -9.62
N GLN A 191 16.84 -18.91 -8.91
CA GLN A 191 17.75 -17.81 -8.56
C GLN A 191 18.97 -17.63 -9.48
N ILE A 192 19.34 -18.67 -10.24
CA ILE A 192 20.55 -18.63 -11.12
C ILE A 192 20.22 -18.75 -12.60
N CYS A 193 18.95 -19.01 -12.95
CA CYS A 193 18.52 -19.21 -14.32
C CYS A 193 17.54 -18.13 -14.78
N GLN A 194 17.53 -17.90 -16.08
CA GLN A 194 16.79 -16.80 -16.69
C GLN A 194 15.29 -17.05 -16.69
N THR A 195 14.57 -15.99 -16.31
CA THR A 195 13.15 -15.81 -16.62
C THR A 195 12.98 -15.41 -18.09
N GLY A 196 11.74 -15.17 -18.52
CA GLY A 196 11.44 -14.81 -19.91
C GLY A 196 11.43 -16.01 -20.86
N ASP A 197 11.60 -15.72 -22.16
CA ASP A 197 11.52 -16.71 -23.21
C ASP A 197 12.50 -16.41 -24.37
N ASN A 198 12.36 -17.15 -25.47
CA ASN A 198 13.23 -16.96 -26.64
C ASN A 198 12.82 -15.74 -27.49
N ILE A 199 11.73 -15.04 -27.17
CA ILE A 199 11.25 -13.87 -27.90
C ILE A 199 11.76 -12.60 -27.19
N VAL A 200 11.59 -12.54 -25.88
CA VAL A 200 12.22 -11.56 -24.99
C VAL A 200 12.99 -12.31 -23.93
N ALA A 201 14.31 -12.31 -24.09
CA ALA A 201 15.22 -12.83 -23.09
C ALA A 201 15.31 -11.86 -21.91
N LEU A 202 15.31 -12.40 -20.70
CA LEU A 202 15.55 -11.65 -19.48
C LEU A 202 16.88 -12.10 -18.87
N PRO A 203 18.03 -11.61 -19.38
CA PRO A 203 19.34 -11.99 -18.86
C PRO A 203 19.42 -11.68 -17.37
N ASP A 204 19.69 -12.74 -16.61
CA ASP A 204 19.66 -12.77 -15.15
C ASP A 204 20.97 -12.21 -14.60
N LEU A 205 20.87 -11.12 -13.84
CA LEU A 205 22.04 -10.44 -13.28
C LEU A 205 22.70 -11.32 -12.23
N TYR A 206 24.03 -11.37 -12.25
CA TYR A 206 24.80 -12.12 -11.27
C TYR A 206 24.84 -11.37 -9.94
N THR A 207 23.74 -11.43 -9.17
CA THR A 207 23.52 -10.62 -7.97
C THR A 207 24.44 -10.97 -6.79
N GLU A 208 25.19 -12.07 -6.86
CA GLU A 208 26.29 -12.41 -5.96
C GLU A 208 27.54 -11.56 -6.22
N HIS A 209 27.67 -10.99 -7.42
CA HIS A 209 28.85 -10.21 -7.79
C HIS A 209 28.81 -8.80 -7.18
N LYS A 210 29.84 -8.46 -6.40
CA LYS A 210 29.92 -7.20 -5.64
C LYS A 210 29.71 -5.95 -6.51
N GLU A 211 30.24 -5.93 -7.73
CA GLU A 211 30.09 -4.79 -8.64
C GLU A 211 28.64 -4.63 -9.13
N VAL A 212 27.92 -5.74 -9.32
CA VAL A 212 26.49 -5.72 -9.69
C VAL A 212 25.68 -5.17 -8.52
N GLN A 213 25.94 -5.66 -7.31
CA GLN A 213 25.29 -5.15 -6.10
C GLN A 213 25.54 -3.64 -5.91
N ASP A 214 26.79 -3.21 -6.00
CA ASP A 214 27.18 -1.81 -5.80
C ASP A 214 26.57 -0.89 -6.86
N ALA A 215 26.49 -1.34 -8.12
CA ALA A 215 25.84 -0.60 -9.20
C ALA A 215 24.33 -0.45 -8.96
N LEU A 216 23.64 -1.53 -8.58
CA LEU A 216 22.20 -1.51 -8.27
C LEU A 216 21.91 -0.62 -7.06
N ILE A 217 22.67 -0.76 -5.96
CA ILE A 217 22.53 0.06 -4.76
C ILE A 217 22.76 1.54 -5.10
N LYS A 218 23.83 1.85 -5.85
CA LYS A 218 24.14 3.23 -6.25
C LYS A 218 23.03 3.84 -7.11
N TRP A 219 22.51 3.08 -8.08
CA TRP A 219 21.40 3.51 -8.92
C TRP A 219 20.14 3.77 -8.08
N ALA A 220 19.76 2.81 -7.22
CA ALA A 220 18.56 2.92 -6.40
C ALA A 220 18.66 4.09 -5.41
N LYS A 221 19.82 4.31 -4.76
CA LYS A 221 20.07 5.49 -3.92
C LYS A 221 19.87 6.79 -4.70
N LYS A 222 20.50 6.90 -5.87
CA LYS A 222 20.37 8.09 -6.71
C LYS A 222 18.91 8.35 -7.08
N SER A 223 18.17 7.31 -7.45
CA SER A 223 16.74 7.41 -7.77
C SER A 223 15.91 7.85 -6.57
N ILE A 224 16.14 7.25 -5.40
CA ILE A 224 15.48 7.62 -4.14
C ILE A 224 15.69 9.10 -3.81
N ASP A 225 16.95 9.54 -3.80
CA ASP A 225 17.32 10.91 -3.47
C ASP A 225 16.78 11.91 -4.50
N THR A 226 16.85 11.57 -5.78
CA THR A 226 16.44 12.47 -6.87
C THR A 226 14.94 12.64 -6.91
N TYR A 227 14.18 11.55 -6.91
CA TYR A 227 12.72 11.57 -7.13
C TYR A 227 11.90 11.52 -5.85
N SER A 228 12.56 11.54 -4.68
CA SER A 228 11.89 11.54 -3.39
C SER A 228 11.02 10.30 -3.18
N ILE A 229 11.60 9.13 -3.45
CA ILE A 229 10.92 7.84 -3.28
C ILE A 229 10.98 7.44 -1.80
N ASP A 230 9.85 7.06 -1.23
CA ASP A 230 9.72 6.71 0.19
C ASP A 230 9.81 5.20 0.45
N GLY A 231 9.74 4.38 -0.59
CA GLY A 231 9.80 2.92 -0.50
C GLY A 231 9.89 2.23 -1.86
N LEU A 232 10.32 0.97 -1.87
CA LEU A 232 10.45 0.19 -3.09
C LEU A 232 9.54 -1.04 -3.07
N ARG A 233 8.93 -1.37 -4.21
CA ARG A 233 8.45 -2.73 -4.49
C ARG A 233 9.51 -3.42 -5.33
N ILE A 234 10.01 -4.56 -4.86
CA ILE A 234 11.08 -5.30 -5.54
C ILE A 234 10.43 -6.39 -6.40
N ASP A 235 10.54 -6.24 -7.71
CA ASP A 235 10.09 -7.23 -8.68
C ASP A 235 10.92 -8.51 -8.56
N ALA A 236 10.27 -9.67 -8.78
CA ALA A 236 10.95 -10.95 -8.85
C ALA A 236 11.90 -11.23 -7.67
N ALA A 237 11.55 -10.81 -6.45
CA ALA A 237 12.42 -10.95 -5.27
C ALA A 237 12.77 -12.42 -4.94
N LYS A 238 11.94 -13.38 -5.39
CA LYS A 238 12.24 -14.82 -5.33
C LYS A 238 13.44 -15.24 -6.19
N HIS A 239 13.71 -14.49 -7.26
CA HIS A 239 14.67 -14.83 -8.31
C HIS A 239 16.06 -14.23 -8.08
N VAL A 240 16.23 -13.33 -7.12
CA VAL A 240 17.55 -12.84 -6.74
C VAL A 240 18.21 -13.72 -5.68
N ASN A 241 19.53 -13.65 -5.60
CA ASN A 241 20.29 -14.30 -4.55
C ASN A 241 19.79 -13.86 -3.15
N ALA A 242 19.67 -14.82 -2.23
CA ALA A 242 19.12 -14.58 -0.91
C ALA A 242 19.93 -13.58 -0.08
N GLU A 243 21.25 -13.49 -0.26
CA GLU A 243 22.12 -12.53 0.43
C GLU A 243 22.05 -11.12 -0.17
N PHE A 244 21.60 -10.99 -1.43
CA PHE A 244 21.49 -9.69 -2.10
C PHE A 244 20.41 -8.81 -1.45
N LEU A 245 19.23 -9.33 -1.12
CA LEU A 245 18.13 -8.51 -0.59
C LEU A 245 18.49 -7.80 0.74
N PRO A 246 19.12 -8.48 1.75
CA PRO A 246 19.63 -7.80 2.93
C PRO A 246 20.71 -6.76 2.63
N ALA A 247 21.64 -7.07 1.71
CA ALA A 247 22.71 -6.17 1.33
C ALA A 247 22.16 -4.92 0.62
N PHE A 248 21.17 -5.09 -0.24
CA PHE A 248 20.45 -4.04 -0.93
C PHE A 248 19.68 -3.16 0.06
N SER A 249 18.92 -3.76 0.98
CA SER A 249 18.19 -3.06 2.06
C SER A 249 19.12 -2.20 2.90
N LYS A 250 20.21 -2.79 3.41
CA LYS A 250 21.23 -2.09 4.21
C LYS A 250 21.92 -1.00 3.39
N GLY A 251 22.19 -1.32 2.12
CA GLY A 251 22.69 -0.38 1.13
C GLY A 251 21.83 0.87 1.14
N LEU A 252 20.52 0.74 1.00
CA LEU A 252 19.52 1.81 0.95
C LEU A 252 19.07 2.35 2.32
N ASP A 253 19.93 2.26 3.33
CA ASP A 253 19.69 2.79 4.67
C ASP A 253 18.40 2.22 5.32
N ASN A 254 18.06 0.98 4.96
CA ASN A 254 16.88 0.22 5.40
C ASN A 254 15.54 0.93 5.12
N ILE A 255 15.45 1.62 3.96
CA ILE A 255 14.17 2.07 3.42
C ILE A 255 13.18 0.90 3.34
N PHE A 256 11.88 1.18 3.46
CA PHE A 256 10.87 0.15 3.29
C PHE A 256 10.95 -0.50 1.89
N MET A 257 11.04 -1.83 1.89
CA MET A 257 10.98 -2.63 0.68
C MET A 257 9.97 -3.75 0.84
N THR A 258 9.09 -3.92 -0.15
CA THR A 258 8.18 -5.06 -0.24
C THR A 258 8.55 -5.89 -1.48
N GLY A 259 9.00 -7.13 -1.29
CA GLY A 259 9.50 -7.98 -2.37
C GLY A 259 8.48 -8.97 -2.89
N GLU A 260 8.35 -9.09 -4.21
CA GLU A 260 7.50 -10.11 -4.79
C GLU A 260 8.12 -11.51 -4.65
N VAL A 261 7.58 -12.29 -3.71
CA VAL A 261 7.83 -13.72 -3.59
C VAL A 261 6.52 -14.44 -3.92
N LEU A 262 6.32 -14.75 -5.20
CA LEU A 262 5.09 -15.34 -5.73
C LEU A 262 4.98 -16.82 -5.32
N VAL A 263 4.65 -17.07 -4.05
CA VAL A 263 4.55 -18.39 -3.44
C VAL A 263 3.43 -18.39 -2.39
N GLY A 264 2.60 -19.44 -2.37
CA GLY A 264 1.53 -19.61 -1.37
C GLY A 264 1.97 -20.29 -0.07
N SER A 265 3.18 -20.82 -0.01
CA SER A 265 3.76 -21.48 1.17
C SER A 265 4.06 -20.45 2.27
N ILE A 266 3.38 -20.58 3.42
CA ILE A 266 3.61 -19.70 4.57
C ILE A 266 5.02 -19.85 5.14
N ASP A 267 5.60 -21.06 5.10
CA ASP A 267 6.94 -21.30 5.65
C ASP A 267 8.01 -20.58 4.83
N THR A 268 7.86 -20.58 3.50
CA THR A 268 8.75 -19.84 2.59
C THR A 268 8.65 -18.35 2.84
N ILE A 269 7.43 -17.81 2.94
CA ILE A 269 7.22 -16.37 3.20
C ILE A 269 7.78 -16.00 4.59
N ALA A 270 7.59 -16.84 5.60
CA ALA A 270 8.13 -16.60 6.94
C ALA A 270 9.67 -16.63 6.98
N ASP A 271 10.31 -17.54 6.22
CA ASP A 271 11.76 -17.57 6.05
C ASP A 271 12.27 -16.29 5.39
N TYR A 272 11.63 -15.86 4.30
CA TYR A 272 11.97 -14.60 3.63
C TYR A 272 11.85 -13.39 4.55
N GLN A 273 10.78 -13.32 5.35
CA GLN A 273 10.61 -12.20 6.27
C GLN A 273 11.68 -12.16 7.37
N ARG A 274 12.12 -13.33 7.85
CA ARG A 274 13.17 -13.42 8.88
C ARG A 274 14.53 -13.03 8.35
N ASN A 275 14.85 -13.48 7.13
CA ASN A 275 16.24 -13.55 6.69
C ASN A 275 16.58 -12.59 5.54
N TYR A 276 15.63 -12.22 4.69
CA TYR A 276 15.95 -11.59 3.40
C TYR A 276 15.29 -10.22 3.19
N ILE A 277 13.98 -10.10 3.44
CA ILE A 277 13.24 -8.85 3.19
C ILE A 277 12.06 -8.68 4.15
N GLY A 278 11.93 -7.50 4.77
CA GLY A 278 10.98 -7.29 5.88
C GLY A 278 9.49 -7.30 5.49
N SER A 279 9.17 -7.18 4.20
CA SER A 279 7.79 -7.17 3.70
C SER A 279 7.71 -7.87 2.35
N MET A 280 6.57 -8.50 2.07
CA MET A 280 6.20 -9.06 0.77
C MET A 280 4.69 -8.87 0.55
N PRO A 281 4.22 -8.86 -0.72
CA PRO A 281 2.81 -9.12 -1.03
C PRO A 281 2.38 -10.47 -0.44
N ASN A 282 1.33 -10.46 0.38
CA ASN A 282 0.90 -11.62 1.15
C ASN A 282 0.13 -12.65 0.29
N TYR A 283 0.86 -13.38 -0.56
CA TYR A 283 0.31 -14.44 -1.43
C TYR A 283 -0.43 -15.56 -0.68
N PRO A 284 0.03 -16.06 0.49
CA PRO A 284 -0.73 -17.03 1.28
C PRO A 284 -2.16 -16.56 1.60
N VAL A 285 -2.31 -15.30 2.01
CA VAL A 285 -3.62 -14.71 2.29
C VAL A 285 -4.40 -14.41 1.01
N TYR A 286 -3.76 -13.96 -0.07
CA TYR A 286 -4.41 -13.80 -1.39
C TYR A 286 -5.10 -15.10 -1.86
N TYR A 287 -4.43 -16.25 -1.74
CA TYR A 287 -5.04 -17.55 -2.07
C TYR A 287 -6.18 -17.90 -1.11
N GLY A 288 -6.04 -17.60 0.18
CA GLY A 288 -7.12 -17.76 1.16
C GLY A 288 -8.37 -16.92 0.81
N ILE A 289 -8.18 -15.66 0.40
CA ILE A 289 -9.27 -14.77 -0.05
C ILE A 289 -9.99 -15.38 -1.24
N ARG A 290 -9.23 -15.81 -2.26
CA ARG A 290 -9.80 -16.43 -3.47
C ARG A 290 -10.60 -17.68 -3.11
N ASP A 291 -10.01 -18.59 -2.36
CA ASP A 291 -10.65 -19.88 -2.08
C ASP A 291 -11.88 -19.70 -1.18
N ALA A 292 -11.86 -18.75 -0.24
CA ALA A 292 -13.00 -18.47 0.63
C ALA A 292 -14.13 -17.70 -0.07
N LEU A 293 -13.81 -16.58 -0.71
CA LEU A 293 -14.82 -15.62 -1.18
C LEU A 293 -15.21 -15.83 -2.65
N LEU A 294 -14.31 -16.36 -3.48
CA LEU A 294 -14.61 -16.63 -4.89
C LEU A 294 -15.03 -18.08 -5.11
N LEU A 295 -14.46 -19.03 -4.36
CA LEU A 295 -14.75 -20.47 -4.48
C LEU A 295 -15.64 -21.02 -3.37
N GLY A 296 -15.95 -20.23 -2.33
CA GLY A 296 -16.89 -20.59 -1.27
C GLY A 296 -16.32 -21.46 -0.14
N ASN A 297 -15.01 -21.72 -0.09
CA ASN A 297 -14.37 -22.50 0.97
C ASN A 297 -13.84 -21.58 2.09
N THR A 298 -14.74 -21.08 2.93
CA THR A 298 -14.47 -20.10 4.00
C THR A 298 -13.30 -20.50 4.91
N SER A 299 -13.12 -21.80 5.15
CA SER A 299 -12.03 -22.35 5.99
C SER A 299 -10.64 -21.93 5.52
N GLN A 300 -10.42 -21.75 4.22
CA GLN A 300 -9.08 -21.43 3.70
C GLN A 300 -8.62 -20.04 4.13
N LEU A 301 -9.52 -19.05 4.20
CA LEU A 301 -9.14 -17.71 4.66
C LEU A 301 -8.88 -17.68 6.17
N ALA A 302 -9.74 -18.34 6.97
CA ALA A 302 -9.50 -18.45 8.41
C ALA A 302 -8.15 -19.14 8.72
N LEU A 303 -7.83 -20.23 8.02
CA LEU A 303 -6.54 -20.89 8.15
C LEU A 303 -5.37 -19.99 7.71
N ALA A 304 -5.51 -19.27 6.59
CA ALA A 304 -4.47 -18.35 6.13
C ALA A 304 -4.21 -17.21 7.12
N VAL A 305 -5.26 -16.67 7.76
CA VAL A 305 -5.14 -15.66 8.82
C VAL A 305 -4.39 -16.20 10.02
N GLU A 306 -4.81 -17.35 10.57
CA GLU A 306 -4.15 -17.92 11.75
C GLU A 306 -2.71 -18.35 11.47
N ASN A 307 -2.44 -18.98 10.32
CA ASN A 307 -1.09 -19.37 9.93
C ASN A 307 -0.17 -18.15 9.73
N SER A 308 -0.68 -17.07 9.13
CA SER A 308 0.09 -15.83 8.98
C SER A 308 0.44 -15.23 10.33
N ARG A 309 -0.54 -15.19 11.26
CA ARG A 309 -0.34 -14.67 12.62
C ARG A 309 0.68 -15.49 13.43
N ILE A 310 0.71 -16.80 13.25
CA ILE A 310 1.57 -17.71 14.02
C ILE A 310 2.99 -17.76 13.44
N SER A 311 3.12 -17.84 12.11
CA SER A 311 4.39 -18.18 11.47
C SER A 311 5.22 -16.96 11.07
N LEU A 312 4.59 -15.83 10.74
CA LEU A 312 5.28 -14.62 10.29
C LEU A 312 5.86 -13.84 11.47
N PRO A 313 7.12 -13.36 11.37
CA PRO A 313 7.69 -12.42 12.33
C PRO A 313 6.83 -11.17 12.57
N ASP A 314 6.27 -10.60 11.50
CA ASP A 314 5.43 -9.40 11.56
C ASP A 314 4.43 -9.38 10.40
N VAL A 315 3.25 -9.98 10.60
CA VAL A 315 2.17 -9.95 9.61
C VAL A 315 1.73 -8.53 9.26
N ASN A 316 1.88 -7.57 10.18
CA ASN A 316 1.50 -6.17 9.96
C ASN A 316 2.50 -5.39 9.11
N ALA A 317 3.71 -5.92 8.86
CA ALA A 317 4.67 -5.35 7.92
C ALA A 317 4.40 -5.74 6.45
N MET A 318 3.58 -6.76 6.22
CA MET A 318 3.29 -7.29 4.88
C MET A 318 2.41 -6.33 4.07
N THR A 319 2.49 -6.38 2.74
CA THR A 319 1.48 -5.73 1.88
C THR A 319 0.35 -6.72 1.60
N ILE A 320 -0.91 -6.27 1.76
CA ILE A 320 -2.09 -7.11 1.51
C ILE A 320 -2.80 -6.63 0.24
N PHE A 321 -3.10 -7.57 -0.66
CA PHE A 321 -3.72 -7.29 -1.95
C PHE A 321 -4.72 -8.38 -2.32
N SER A 322 -5.60 -8.08 -3.27
CA SER A 322 -6.53 -9.05 -3.88
C SER A 322 -6.50 -9.03 -5.40
N GLU A 323 -5.97 -7.96 -6.00
CA GLU A 323 -5.75 -7.82 -7.44
C GLU A 323 -4.36 -7.24 -7.68
N ASN A 324 -3.73 -7.62 -8.78
CA ASN A 324 -2.50 -7.01 -9.27
C ASN A 324 -2.43 -7.16 -10.80
N HIS A 325 -1.30 -6.82 -11.41
CA HIS A 325 -1.13 -6.81 -12.86
C HIS A 325 -0.72 -8.17 -13.47
N ASP A 326 -0.63 -9.24 -12.66
CA ASP A 326 -0.21 -10.58 -13.08
C ASP A 326 -1.26 -11.66 -12.80
N GLN A 327 -2.17 -11.40 -11.87
CA GLN A 327 -3.30 -12.27 -11.54
C GLN A 327 -4.60 -11.78 -12.20
N PRO A 328 -5.55 -12.67 -12.53
CA PRO A 328 -6.89 -12.26 -12.94
C PRO A 328 -7.56 -11.38 -11.88
N ARG A 329 -8.31 -10.36 -12.31
CA ARG A 329 -9.12 -9.53 -11.40
C ARG A 329 -10.19 -10.35 -10.70
N VAL A 330 -10.69 -9.86 -9.56
CA VAL A 330 -11.80 -10.48 -8.84
C VAL A 330 -13.01 -10.57 -9.75
N ALA A 331 -13.40 -9.46 -10.39
CA ALA A 331 -14.56 -9.42 -11.29
C ALA A 331 -14.36 -10.23 -12.58
N GLY A 332 -13.09 -10.48 -12.96
CA GLY A 332 -12.74 -11.35 -14.08
C GLY A 332 -12.99 -12.84 -13.79
N GLN A 333 -13.00 -13.21 -12.50
CA GLN A 333 -13.31 -14.55 -12.02
C GLN A 333 -14.78 -14.67 -11.60
N VAL A 334 -15.25 -13.76 -10.73
CA VAL A 334 -16.62 -13.70 -10.22
C VAL A 334 -17.13 -12.26 -10.30
N LYS A 335 -18.07 -12.02 -11.22
CA LYS A 335 -18.59 -10.66 -11.54
C LYS A 335 -19.56 -10.08 -10.50
N ASP A 336 -19.87 -10.83 -9.45
CA ASP A 336 -20.84 -10.42 -8.43
C ASP A 336 -20.25 -9.32 -7.54
N ILE A 337 -20.96 -8.18 -7.47
CA ILE A 337 -20.48 -7.00 -6.73
C ILE A 337 -20.40 -7.25 -5.22
N SER A 338 -21.25 -8.10 -4.64
CA SER A 338 -21.20 -8.42 -3.22
C SER A 338 -19.91 -9.17 -2.90
N ILE A 339 -19.48 -10.10 -3.76
CA ILE A 339 -18.19 -10.78 -3.62
C ILE A 339 -17.03 -9.78 -3.68
N ALA A 340 -17.04 -8.87 -4.66
CA ALA A 340 -16.00 -7.84 -4.78
C ALA A 340 -15.95 -6.91 -3.54
N LYS A 341 -17.11 -6.56 -2.95
CA LYS A 341 -17.17 -5.80 -1.70
C LYS A 341 -16.55 -6.56 -0.54
N ASN A 342 -16.86 -7.84 -0.36
CA ASN A 342 -16.30 -8.65 0.73
C ASN A 342 -14.78 -8.78 0.62
N VAL A 343 -14.28 -9.02 -0.59
CA VAL A 343 -12.83 -9.06 -0.86
C VAL A 343 -12.19 -7.73 -0.48
N LEU A 344 -12.77 -6.61 -0.93
CA LEU A 344 -12.24 -5.27 -0.64
C LEU A 344 -12.27 -4.93 0.86
N VAL A 345 -13.34 -5.29 1.58
CA VAL A 345 -13.42 -5.10 3.04
C VAL A 345 -12.29 -5.82 3.75
N PHE A 346 -12.05 -7.08 3.41
CA PHE A 346 -10.96 -7.85 4.00
C PHE A 346 -9.60 -7.25 3.65
N THR A 347 -9.31 -7.00 2.36
CA THR A 347 -8.03 -6.46 1.91
C THR A 347 -7.70 -5.11 2.57
N MET A 348 -8.70 -4.25 2.81
CA MET A 348 -8.47 -2.94 3.40
C MET A 348 -8.29 -2.97 4.93
N LEU A 349 -8.91 -3.91 5.64
CA LEU A 349 -9.00 -3.91 7.10
C LEU A 349 -8.24 -5.05 7.79
N PHE A 350 -7.72 -6.01 7.01
CA PHE A 350 -6.82 -7.06 7.48
C PHE A 350 -5.45 -6.49 7.90
N ASP A 351 -4.62 -7.35 8.49
CA ASP A 351 -3.24 -7.05 8.84
C ASP A 351 -2.42 -6.62 7.63
N GLY A 352 -1.49 -5.71 7.87
CA GLY A 352 -0.58 -5.21 6.87
C GLY A 352 -0.97 -3.86 6.27
N ILE A 353 -0.31 -3.58 5.15
CA ILE A 353 -0.41 -2.35 4.39
C ILE A 353 -1.28 -2.64 3.16
N PRO A 354 -2.52 -2.12 3.08
CA PRO A 354 -3.39 -2.35 1.94
C PRO A 354 -2.75 -1.84 0.64
N LEU A 355 -2.73 -2.70 -0.37
CA LEU A 355 -2.23 -2.42 -1.72
C LEU A 355 -3.37 -2.71 -2.71
N ILE A 356 -3.98 -1.64 -3.24
CA ILE A 356 -5.12 -1.73 -4.15
C ILE A 356 -4.67 -1.41 -5.57
N TYR A 357 -4.86 -2.36 -6.48
CA TYR A 357 -4.51 -2.20 -7.89
C TYR A 357 -5.58 -1.42 -8.65
N GLN A 358 -5.12 -0.48 -9.48
CA GLN A 358 -5.98 0.37 -10.27
C GLN A 358 -7.07 -0.41 -11.01
N GLY A 359 -8.29 0.11 -10.99
CA GLY A 359 -9.44 -0.49 -11.66
C GLY A 359 -10.26 -1.43 -10.77
N GLN A 360 -9.71 -1.89 -9.64
CA GLN A 360 -10.49 -2.65 -8.65
C GLN A 360 -11.68 -1.80 -8.15
N GLU A 361 -11.47 -0.52 -7.90
CA GLU A 361 -12.50 0.44 -7.47
C GLU A 361 -13.57 0.71 -8.53
N GLN A 362 -13.28 0.37 -9.79
CA GLN A 362 -14.17 0.48 -10.94
C GLN A 362 -14.73 -0.87 -11.38
N HIS A 363 -14.44 -1.94 -10.62
CA HIS A 363 -14.92 -3.30 -10.87
C HIS A 363 -14.55 -3.82 -12.27
N LEU A 364 -13.33 -3.52 -12.74
CA LEU A 364 -12.81 -4.03 -14.00
C LEU A 364 -12.64 -5.56 -13.97
N ASP A 365 -12.81 -6.24 -15.10
CA ASP A 365 -13.01 -7.69 -15.18
C ASP A 365 -12.00 -8.44 -16.08
N GLY A 366 -10.80 -7.90 -16.26
CA GLY A 366 -9.71 -8.55 -16.96
C GLY A 366 -9.34 -9.93 -16.40
N LYS A 367 -9.35 -10.94 -17.27
CA LYS A 367 -9.23 -12.37 -16.92
C LYS A 367 -7.79 -12.91 -16.89
N GLY A 368 -6.80 -12.06 -16.60
CA GLY A 368 -5.38 -12.40 -16.61
C GLY A 368 -4.61 -11.88 -17.82
N THR A 369 -3.28 -12.04 -17.80
CA THR A 369 -2.34 -11.28 -18.66
C THR A 369 -2.64 -11.46 -20.16
N PRO A 370 -2.75 -10.36 -20.94
CA PRO A 370 -2.61 -8.93 -20.57
C PRO A 370 -3.94 -8.21 -20.22
N LYS A 371 -5.06 -8.92 -20.12
CA LYS A 371 -6.41 -8.33 -20.08
C LYS A 371 -6.73 -7.53 -18.82
N GLN A 372 -6.08 -7.81 -17.68
CA GLN A 372 -6.16 -7.10 -16.39
C GLN A 372 -5.35 -5.80 -16.35
N ARG A 373 -4.74 -5.39 -17.47
CA ARG A 373 -3.96 -4.15 -17.58
C ARG A 373 -4.78 -3.05 -18.27
N GLU A 374 -6.07 -2.96 -17.95
CA GLU A 374 -7.01 -2.03 -18.56
C GLU A 374 -6.66 -0.57 -18.25
N ALA A 375 -6.99 0.31 -19.19
CA ALA A 375 -6.82 1.74 -19.02
C ALA A 375 -7.91 2.36 -18.14
N ILE A 376 -7.50 3.02 -17.05
CA ILE A 376 -8.43 3.57 -16.05
C ILE A 376 -9.23 4.74 -16.60
N TRP A 377 -8.65 5.55 -17.48
CA TRP A 377 -9.34 6.70 -18.06
C TRP A 377 -10.63 6.33 -18.81
N LEU A 378 -10.76 5.09 -19.30
CA LEU A 378 -11.97 4.59 -19.97
C LEU A 378 -13.16 4.44 -19.00
N THR A 379 -12.89 4.35 -17.70
CA THR A 379 -13.92 4.39 -16.65
C THR A 379 -14.42 5.80 -16.35
N LYS A 380 -13.77 6.81 -16.95
CA LYS A 380 -13.96 8.24 -16.70
C LYS A 380 -13.69 8.65 -15.24
N TYR A 381 -12.91 7.86 -14.51
CA TYR A 381 -12.57 8.11 -13.10
C TYR A 381 -13.83 8.29 -12.23
N ASN A 382 -14.81 7.41 -12.42
CA ASN A 382 -16.12 7.53 -11.77
C ASN A 382 -16.03 7.40 -10.24
N THR A 383 -16.06 8.52 -9.53
CA THR A 383 -16.04 8.58 -8.06
C THR A 383 -17.36 8.15 -7.41
N ASP A 384 -18.41 7.95 -8.22
CA ASP A 384 -19.70 7.42 -7.75
C ASP A 384 -19.77 5.88 -7.80
N ALA A 385 -18.74 5.22 -8.34
CA ALA A 385 -18.67 3.77 -8.38
C ALA A 385 -18.80 3.15 -6.98
N VAL A 386 -19.47 2.00 -6.91
CA VAL A 386 -19.77 1.31 -5.64
C VAL A 386 -18.50 1.01 -4.85
N LEU A 387 -17.47 0.46 -5.52
CA LEU A 387 -16.23 0.09 -4.86
C LEU A 387 -15.35 1.32 -4.55
N TYR A 388 -15.39 2.39 -5.35
CA TYR A 388 -14.74 3.67 -5.01
C TYR A 388 -15.24 4.23 -3.67
N LYS A 389 -16.56 4.32 -3.49
CA LYS A 389 -17.17 4.80 -2.24
C LYS A 389 -16.88 3.87 -1.06
N LEU A 390 -16.92 2.55 -1.30
CA LEU A 390 -16.58 1.58 -0.28
C LEU A 390 -15.12 1.74 0.16
N THR A 391 -14.16 1.84 -0.76
CA THR A 391 -12.74 2.09 -0.45
C THR A 391 -12.57 3.35 0.40
N ALA A 392 -13.26 4.44 0.04
CA ALA A 392 -13.23 5.69 0.80
C ALA A 392 -13.71 5.50 2.25
N THR A 393 -14.81 4.78 2.46
CA THR A 393 -15.33 4.43 3.79
C THR A 393 -14.34 3.57 4.58
N LEU A 394 -13.74 2.56 3.94
CA LEU A 394 -12.80 1.64 4.59
C LEU A 394 -11.50 2.33 5.02
N ASN A 395 -10.96 3.21 4.18
CA ASN A 395 -9.80 4.02 4.55
C ASN A 395 -10.11 4.97 5.72
N LYS A 396 -11.31 5.57 5.76
CA LYS A 396 -11.72 6.42 6.89
C LYS A 396 -11.77 5.65 8.19
N ILE A 397 -12.45 4.49 8.24
CA ILE A 397 -12.55 3.71 9.49
C ILE A 397 -11.18 3.15 9.91
N ARG A 398 -10.34 2.70 8.97
CA ARG A 398 -8.97 2.26 9.26
C ARG A 398 -8.14 3.37 9.90
N LYS A 399 -8.16 4.57 9.31
CA LYS A 399 -7.46 5.76 9.83
C LYS A 399 -8.00 6.17 11.19
N HIS A 400 -9.31 6.12 11.37
CA HIS A 400 -9.97 6.46 12.62
C HIS A 400 -9.58 5.52 13.77
N ALA A 401 -9.61 4.20 13.53
CA ALA A 401 -9.16 3.19 14.48
C ALA A 401 -7.67 3.39 14.87
N TYR A 402 -6.83 3.71 13.89
CA TYR A 402 -5.42 4.05 14.13
C TYR A 402 -5.22 5.33 14.97
N ILE A 403 -6.00 6.39 14.72
CA ILE A 403 -5.93 7.64 15.49
C ILE A 403 -6.30 7.40 16.97
N LEU A 404 -7.30 6.56 17.22
CA LEU A 404 -7.74 6.16 18.55
C LEU A 404 -6.67 5.37 19.31
N SER A 405 -6.02 4.42 18.62
CA SER A 405 -4.90 3.67 19.16
C SER A 405 -3.92 3.25 18.07
N ARG A 406 -2.65 3.62 18.23
CA ARG A 406 -1.58 3.19 17.31
C ARG A 406 -1.44 1.66 17.28
N ASP A 407 -1.77 0.99 18.39
CA ASP A 407 -1.74 -0.46 18.53
C ASP A 407 -2.68 -1.18 17.55
N TYR A 408 -3.66 -0.49 16.94
CA TYR A 408 -4.48 -1.07 15.86
C TYR A 408 -3.62 -1.66 14.72
N LEU A 409 -2.48 -1.02 14.42
CA LEU A 409 -1.56 -1.47 13.38
C LEU A 409 -0.58 -2.55 13.83
N GLU A 410 -0.45 -2.78 15.13
CA GLU A 410 0.52 -3.74 15.69
C GLU A 410 -0.17 -5.03 16.16
N LEU A 411 -1.45 -4.94 16.55
CA LEU A 411 -2.22 -6.10 16.97
C LEU A 411 -2.71 -6.88 15.74
N PRO A 412 -2.44 -8.20 15.68
CA PRO A 412 -2.86 -9.03 14.56
C PRO A 412 -4.38 -9.24 14.55
N THR A 413 -4.88 -9.60 13.39
CA THR A 413 -6.27 -9.97 13.17
C THR A 413 -6.53 -11.37 13.70
N HIS A 414 -7.70 -11.58 14.29
CA HIS A 414 -8.14 -12.88 14.79
C HIS A 414 -9.45 -13.31 14.13
N THR A 415 -9.56 -14.60 13.81
CA THR A 415 -10.84 -15.18 13.38
C THR A 415 -11.74 -15.39 14.60
N ILE A 416 -12.94 -14.82 14.59
CA ILE A 416 -13.91 -14.89 15.71
C ILE A 416 -15.18 -15.68 15.35
N TYR A 417 -15.44 -15.90 14.07
CA TYR A 417 -16.55 -16.71 13.60
C TYR A 417 -16.25 -17.28 12.22
N GLN A 418 -16.69 -18.51 11.98
CA GLN A 418 -16.67 -19.14 10.67
C GLN A 418 -17.81 -20.15 10.58
N ASP A 419 -18.57 -20.09 9.49
CA ASP A 419 -19.43 -21.18 9.03
C ASP A 419 -19.19 -21.48 7.55
N SER A 420 -20.10 -22.20 6.89
CA SER A 420 -19.97 -22.57 5.47
C SER A 420 -20.00 -21.39 4.50
N SER A 421 -20.46 -20.20 4.91
CA SER A 421 -20.67 -19.06 4.02
C SER A 421 -20.31 -17.70 4.61
N VAL A 422 -20.01 -17.63 5.90
CA VAL A 422 -19.69 -16.41 6.64
C VAL A 422 -18.40 -16.56 7.42
N LEU A 423 -17.62 -15.48 7.43
CA LEU A 423 -16.41 -15.32 8.23
C LEU A 423 -16.55 -14.03 9.05
N ALA A 424 -16.07 -14.01 10.29
CA ALA A 424 -15.88 -12.75 11.00
C ALA A 424 -14.51 -12.69 11.65
N PHE A 425 -13.94 -11.49 11.62
CA PHE A 425 -12.61 -11.18 12.10
C PHE A 425 -12.62 -9.96 13.00
N THR A 426 -11.69 -9.90 13.95
CA THR A 426 -11.47 -8.72 14.80
C THR A 426 -10.04 -8.23 14.66
N LYS A 427 -9.84 -6.91 14.62
CA LYS A 427 -8.52 -6.27 14.61
C LYS A 427 -8.49 -5.04 15.52
N GLY A 428 -7.46 -4.93 16.35
CA GLY A 428 -7.20 -3.77 17.19
C GLY A 428 -7.43 -4.01 18.68
N VAL A 429 -7.39 -2.91 19.45
CA VAL A 429 -7.44 -2.96 20.91
C VAL A 429 -8.84 -3.35 21.38
N GLU A 430 -8.93 -4.27 22.34
CA GLU A 430 -10.20 -4.64 22.96
C GLU A 430 -10.98 -3.42 23.48
N GLY A 431 -12.29 -3.40 23.22
CA GLY A 431 -13.19 -2.27 23.41
C GLY A 431 -13.18 -1.24 22.27
N ARG A 432 -12.18 -1.26 21.39
CA ARG A 432 -11.98 -0.30 20.26
C ARG A 432 -11.55 -1.02 18.96
N GLN A 433 -11.79 -2.31 18.87
CA GLN A 433 -11.47 -3.13 17.71
C GLN A 433 -12.38 -2.77 16.53
N VAL A 434 -11.96 -3.14 15.34
CA VAL A 434 -12.82 -3.21 14.16
C VAL A 434 -13.23 -4.66 13.99
N VAL A 435 -14.53 -4.92 13.84
CA VAL A 435 -15.05 -6.26 13.54
C VAL A 435 -15.53 -6.31 12.09
N MET A 436 -14.92 -7.17 11.28
CA MET A 436 -15.33 -7.44 9.90
C MET A 436 -16.23 -8.67 9.88
N VAL A 437 -17.36 -8.61 9.18
CA VAL A 437 -18.19 -9.78 8.86
C VAL A 437 -18.30 -9.88 7.36
N LEU A 438 -17.86 -11.00 6.81
CA LEU A 438 -17.80 -11.27 5.39
C LEU A 438 -18.72 -12.42 5.03
N SER A 439 -19.22 -12.41 3.79
CA SER A 439 -20.01 -13.50 3.21
C SER A 439 -19.42 -13.91 1.86
N SER A 440 -19.38 -15.23 1.62
CA SER A 440 -19.12 -15.81 0.30
C SER A 440 -20.40 -15.99 -0.52
N GLN A 441 -21.56 -15.55 -0.01
CA GLN A 441 -22.83 -15.63 -0.73
C GLN A 441 -22.94 -14.52 -1.78
N PRO A 442 -23.63 -14.78 -2.90
CA PRO A 442 -23.80 -13.78 -3.97
C PRO A 442 -24.82 -12.70 -3.60
N SER A 443 -24.88 -11.66 -4.42
CA SER A 443 -25.87 -10.58 -4.36
C SER A 443 -27.34 -11.02 -4.46
N THR A 444 -27.58 -12.24 -4.94
CA THR A 444 -28.91 -12.85 -5.06
C THR A 444 -29.35 -13.63 -3.81
N SER A 445 -28.49 -13.76 -2.80
CA SER A 445 -28.84 -14.44 -1.55
C SER A 445 -29.92 -13.69 -0.78
N THR A 446 -30.71 -14.43 -0.01
CA THR A 446 -31.81 -13.90 0.80
C THR A 446 -31.35 -13.56 2.21
N TYR A 447 -32.17 -12.79 2.92
CA TYR A 447 -31.98 -12.45 4.32
C TYR A 447 -31.77 -13.67 5.24
N TYR A 448 -30.83 -13.55 6.17
CA TYR A 448 -30.63 -14.44 7.30
C TYR A 448 -29.96 -13.69 8.46
N THR A 449 -29.91 -14.30 9.64
CA THR A 449 -29.16 -13.75 10.79
C THR A 449 -28.06 -14.71 11.22
N ILE A 450 -26.95 -14.13 11.69
CA ILE A 450 -25.87 -14.87 12.37
C ILE A 450 -25.75 -14.34 13.79
N ARG A 451 -25.14 -15.13 14.68
CA ARG A 451 -24.85 -14.72 16.06
C ARG A 451 -23.35 -14.82 16.30
N LEU A 452 -22.73 -13.69 16.62
CA LEU A 452 -21.31 -13.60 16.91
C LEU A 452 -21.10 -13.64 18.44
N PRO A 453 -20.58 -14.76 18.99
CA PRO A 453 -20.37 -14.90 20.43
C PRO A 453 -19.14 -14.17 20.97
N TYR A 454 -18.20 -13.81 20.10
CA TYR A 454 -16.94 -13.16 20.48
C TYR A 454 -16.78 -11.88 19.66
N SER A 455 -17.39 -10.79 20.12
CA SER A 455 -17.30 -9.48 19.45
C SER A 455 -16.95 -8.36 20.44
N TYR A 456 -17.89 -7.98 21.32
CA TYR A 456 -17.72 -6.98 22.38
C TYR A 456 -18.47 -7.41 23.65
N ASN A 457 -18.28 -6.67 24.74
CA ASN A 457 -19.02 -6.89 25.99
C ASN A 457 -20.51 -6.57 25.85
N ALA A 458 -21.33 -7.21 26.69
CA ALA A 458 -22.77 -6.98 26.74
C ALA A 458 -23.12 -5.49 26.92
N GLY A 459 -24.14 -5.04 26.20
CA GLY A 459 -24.64 -3.66 26.26
C GLY A 459 -23.85 -2.63 25.44
N VAL A 460 -22.72 -3.03 24.81
CA VAL A 460 -21.99 -2.13 23.92
C VAL A 460 -22.84 -1.83 22.68
N GLU A 461 -23.00 -0.54 22.38
CA GLU A 461 -23.62 -0.07 21.14
C GLU A 461 -22.58 -0.02 20.02
N LEU A 462 -22.92 -0.63 18.90
CA LEU A 462 -22.08 -0.75 17.72
C LEU A 462 -22.77 -0.09 16.54
N LEU A 463 -21.96 0.44 15.63
CA LEU A 463 -22.41 0.96 14.35
C LEU A 463 -21.84 0.08 13.24
N ASP A 464 -22.70 -0.44 12.36
CA ASP A 464 -22.27 -0.92 11.06
C ASP A 464 -21.91 0.28 10.18
N VAL A 465 -20.61 0.55 10.02
CA VAL A 465 -20.12 1.75 9.31
C VAL A 465 -20.38 1.72 7.81
N LEU A 466 -20.76 0.57 7.24
CA LEU A 466 -21.09 0.44 5.83
C LEU A 466 -22.53 0.87 5.53
N ASN A 467 -23.46 0.56 6.44
CA ASN A 467 -24.89 0.83 6.27
C ASN A 467 -25.44 1.90 7.22
N CYS A 468 -24.60 2.40 8.14
CA CYS A 468 -24.96 3.37 9.17
C CYS A 468 -26.13 2.89 10.04
N LYS A 469 -26.12 1.61 10.40
CA LYS A 469 -27.14 0.96 11.24
C LYS A 469 -26.57 0.61 12.61
N ASN A 470 -27.31 0.94 13.65
CA ASN A 470 -26.94 0.61 15.03
C ASN A 470 -27.32 -0.83 15.38
N TYR A 471 -26.45 -1.45 16.17
CA TYR A 471 -26.61 -2.76 16.79
C TYR A 471 -26.23 -2.66 18.27
N THR A 472 -26.73 -3.58 19.09
CA THR A 472 -26.37 -3.67 20.50
C THR A 472 -26.03 -5.10 20.83
N VAL A 473 -24.92 -5.32 21.53
CA VAL A 473 -24.58 -6.65 22.04
C VAL A 473 -25.53 -7.01 23.17
N ASP A 474 -26.15 -8.19 23.07
CA ASP A 474 -27.16 -8.61 24.05
C ASP A 474 -26.55 -8.89 25.45
N ASN A 475 -27.41 -9.18 26.42
CA ASN A 475 -27.00 -9.46 27.80
C ASN A 475 -26.14 -10.72 27.97
N ASN A 476 -26.09 -11.59 26.95
CA ASN A 476 -25.26 -12.79 26.92
C ASN A 476 -23.93 -12.57 26.17
N GLY A 477 -23.66 -11.35 25.69
CA GLY A 477 -22.47 -11.06 24.88
C GLY A 477 -22.60 -11.44 23.41
N LEU A 478 -23.81 -11.78 22.93
CA LEU A 478 -24.05 -12.16 21.54
C LEU A 478 -24.42 -10.93 20.71
N LEU A 479 -23.75 -10.75 19.58
CA LEU A 479 -24.15 -9.78 18.56
C LEU A 479 -24.93 -10.52 17.47
N GLU A 480 -26.24 -10.27 17.37
CA GLU A 480 -27.08 -10.77 16.27
C GLU A 480 -26.94 -9.83 15.07
N VAL A 481 -26.43 -10.35 13.96
CA VAL A 481 -26.11 -9.58 12.75
C VAL A 481 -27.05 -9.97 11.62
N ASP A 482 -27.66 -8.97 11.00
CA ASP A 482 -28.51 -9.16 9.83
C ASP A 482 -27.66 -9.23 8.57
N MET A 483 -27.75 -10.34 7.86
CA MET A 483 -27.09 -10.59 6.60
C MET A 483 -28.13 -10.63 5.48
N ASP A 484 -27.83 -10.01 4.34
CA ASP A 484 -28.70 -10.02 3.16
C ASP A 484 -27.83 -9.75 1.93
N LYS A 485 -28.19 -10.36 0.79
CA LYS A 485 -27.52 -10.16 -0.52
C LYS A 485 -26.00 -10.31 -0.48
N GLY A 486 -25.49 -11.16 0.41
CA GLY A 486 -24.05 -11.38 0.58
C GLY A 486 -23.26 -10.12 0.96
N GLU A 487 -23.92 -9.06 1.44
CA GLU A 487 -23.24 -7.79 1.75
C GLU A 487 -22.37 -7.94 3.02
N PRO A 488 -21.14 -7.38 3.03
CA PRO A 488 -20.31 -7.37 4.25
C PRO A 488 -20.89 -6.44 5.33
N ARG A 489 -20.39 -6.59 6.56
CA ARG A 489 -20.61 -5.64 7.66
C ARG A 489 -19.27 -5.26 8.27
N VAL A 490 -19.16 -4.02 8.74
CA VAL A 490 -17.98 -3.57 9.51
C VAL A 490 -18.48 -2.84 10.74
N PHE A 491 -18.22 -3.40 11.92
CA PHE A 491 -18.66 -2.84 13.19
C PHE A 491 -17.56 -2.08 13.90
N PHE A 492 -17.93 -0.92 14.45
CA PHE A 492 -17.11 -0.15 15.37
C PHE A 492 -17.99 0.39 16.52
N PRO A 493 -17.46 0.57 17.74
CA PRO A 493 -18.27 1.08 18.85
C PRO A 493 -18.74 2.51 18.60
N THR A 494 -20.05 2.72 18.75
CA THR A 494 -20.71 4.00 18.48
C THR A 494 -20.13 5.12 19.35
N GLU A 495 -19.76 4.82 20.60
CA GLU A 495 -19.18 5.79 21.54
C GLU A 495 -17.85 6.42 21.07
N TYR A 496 -17.14 5.76 20.16
CA TYR A 496 -15.86 6.26 19.61
C TYR A 496 -15.99 6.76 18.18
N MET A 497 -17.20 6.93 17.62
CA MET A 497 -17.37 7.33 16.22
C MET A 497 -17.15 8.83 15.98
N ASP A 498 -17.13 9.67 17.02
CA ASP A 498 -16.86 11.10 16.89
C ASP A 498 -15.48 11.37 16.24
N GLY A 499 -15.46 12.23 15.23
CA GLY A 499 -14.26 12.54 14.45
C GLY A 499 -14.04 11.63 13.24
N SER A 500 -14.79 10.53 13.09
CA SER A 500 -14.59 9.56 12.00
C SER A 500 -14.97 10.08 10.60
N GLY A 501 -15.88 11.07 10.51
CA GLY A 501 -16.42 11.52 9.23
C GLY A 501 -17.32 10.50 8.53
N LEU A 502 -17.91 9.56 9.30
CA LEU A 502 -18.77 8.46 8.82
C LEU A 502 -20.15 8.54 9.48
N CYS A 503 -21.20 8.14 8.76
CA CYS A 503 -22.55 7.93 9.32
C CYS A 503 -23.13 9.09 10.15
N GLY A 504 -22.86 10.33 9.74
CA GLY A 504 -23.33 11.54 10.42
C GLY A 504 -22.39 12.05 11.53
N PHE A 505 -21.37 11.29 11.92
CA PHE A 505 -20.31 11.75 12.80
C PHE A 505 -19.36 12.67 12.03
N GLY A 506 -19.13 13.88 12.54
CA GLY A 506 -18.32 14.90 11.87
C GLY A 506 -16.85 14.49 11.72
N ALA A 507 -16.17 15.02 10.69
CA ALA A 507 -14.74 14.78 10.46
C ALA A 507 -13.82 15.76 11.22
N SER A 508 -14.37 16.79 11.88
CA SER A 508 -13.59 17.83 12.59
C SER A 508 -14.42 18.59 13.63
N ASN A 509 -13.90 18.60 14.86
CA ASN A 509 -14.14 19.47 16.04
C ASN A 509 -13.92 18.73 17.37
N ALA A 510 -13.65 17.42 17.34
CA ALA A 510 -13.26 16.66 18.53
C ALA A 510 -11.75 16.78 18.77
N SER A 511 -11.36 17.12 20.00
CA SER A 511 -9.96 17.03 20.44
C SER A 511 -9.47 15.58 20.40
N LEU A 512 -8.18 15.33 20.18
CA LEU A 512 -7.62 13.97 20.24
C LEU A 512 -7.95 13.28 21.59
N ALA A 513 -8.03 14.05 22.66
CA ALA A 513 -8.43 13.56 23.98
C ALA A 513 -9.91 13.15 24.03
N SER A 514 -10.82 13.91 23.39
CA SER A 514 -12.23 13.53 23.32
C SER A 514 -12.47 12.33 22.39
N ILE A 515 -11.76 12.25 21.26
CA ILE A 515 -11.75 11.08 20.38
C ILE A 515 -11.32 9.83 21.18
N LYS A 516 -10.20 9.89 21.91
CA LYS A 516 -9.67 8.75 22.68
C LYS A 516 -10.51 8.31 23.86
N THR A 517 -11.30 9.22 24.45
CA THR A 517 -12.06 8.94 25.68
C THR A 517 -13.56 8.77 25.45
N GLY A 518 -14.05 9.01 24.23
CA GLY A 518 -15.49 9.02 23.92
C GLY A 518 -16.27 10.12 24.65
N LYS A 519 -15.58 11.15 25.16
CA LYS A 519 -16.19 12.23 25.97
C LYS A 519 -15.68 13.59 25.56
N ASP A 520 -16.60 14.52 25.30
CA ASP A 520 -16.25 15.93 25.13
C ASP A 520 -15.72 16.52 26.45
N ILE A 521 -14.46 16.98 26.43
CA ILE A 521 -13.81 17.64 27.57
C ILE A 521 -14.26 19.12 27.69
N THR A 522 -15.32 19.53 27.01
CA THR A 522 -15.91 20.87 27.14
C THR A 522 -16.97 20.90 28.24
N SER A 523 -16.53 20.76 29.49
CA SER A 523 -17.31 21.20 30.65
C SER A 523 -16.42 21.55 31.85
N TYR A 524 -15.56 22.56 31.69
CA TYR A 524 -15.27 23.43 32.83
C TYR A 524 -16.28 24.57 32.83
N SER A 525 -17.44 24.31 33.42
CA SER A 525 -18.34 25.37 33.86
C SER A 525 -17.62 26.21 34.92
N SER A 526 -17.79 27.51 34.79
CA SER A 526 -17.26 28.57 35.64
C SER A 526 -17.33 28.26 37.14
N VAL A 527 -16.18 27.96 37.75
CA VAL A 527 -16.01 28.18 39.20
C VAL A 527 -15.61 29.64 39.36
N GLY A 528 -16.53 30.41 39.95
CA GLY A 528 -16.43 31.85 40.10
C GLY A 528 -15.12 32.29 40.75
N THR A 529 -14.51 33.29 40.13
CA THR A 529 -13.46 34.12 40.71
C THR A 529 -14.00 34.85 41.93
N LYS A 530 -13.79 34.28 43.12
CA LYS A 530 -13.76 35.08 44.35
C LYS A 530 -12.40 35.73 44.47
N ASN A 531 -12.41 37.06 44.43
CA ASN A 531 -11.34 37.97 44.80
C ASN A 531 -10.43 37.41 45.90
N LEU A 532 -9.16 37.17 45.58
CA LEU A 532 -8.07 37.43 46.51
C LEU A 532 -7.02 38.27 45.79
N GLY A 533 -6.69 39.38 46.44
CA GLY A 533 -5.93 40.48 45.88
C GLY A 533 -4.46 40.19 45.64
N SER A 534 -3.91 41.12 44.88
CA SER A 534 -2.53 41.32 44.52
C SER A 534 -1.56 41.23 45.71
N ALA A 535 -0.68 40.24 45.71
CA ALA A 535 0.68 40.32 46.27
C ALA A 535 1.48 39.05 45.95
N ALA A 536 2.77 39.25 45.65
CA ALA A 536 3.84 38.24 45.57
C ALA A 536 3.94 37.39 44.29
N LEU A 537 4.43 38.00 43.21
CA LEU A 537 5.16 37.31 42.15
C LEU A 537 6.35 38.17 41.70
N ILE A 538 7.30 38.34 42.62
CA ILE A 538 8.68 38.75 42.33
C ILE A 538 9.55 37.86 43.19
N SER A 539 10.65 37.36 42.62
CA SER A 539 11.73 36.59 43.24
C SER A 539 11.55 35.07 43.20
N PHE A 540 11.92 34.43 42.07
CA PHE A 540 12.64 33.15 42.12
C PHE A 540 13.40 32.94 40.80
N LEU A 541 14.48 33.70 40.65
CA LEU A 541 15.49 33.51 39.60
C LEU A 541 16.83 34.01 40.16
N ALA A 542 17.39 33.27 41.11
CA ALA A 542 18.82 33.23 41.40
C ALA A 542 19.13 32.24 42.54
N ALA A 543 20.12 31.38 42.29
CA ALA A 543 20.86 30.55 43.23
C ALA A 543 20.10 29.32 43.76
N VAL A 544 20.68 28.12 43.86
CA VAL A 544 22.04 27.80 44.29
C VAL A 544 22.46 26.45 43.69
N MET A 545 23.50 26.47 42.84
CA MET A 545 24.55 25.45 42.83
C MET A 545 25.16 25.39 44.24
N SER A 546 25.14 24.24 44.92
CA SER A 546 26.13 23.82 45.93
C SER A 546 25.61 22.57 46.64
N TYR A 547 26.03 21.37 46.21
CA TYR A 547 26.00 20.18 47.07
C TYR A 547 26.92 19.08 46.52
N VAL A 548 28.24 19.28 46.55
CA VAL A 548 29.23 18.19 46.63
C VAL A 548 30.46 18.70 47.39
N MET A 549 30.50 18.45 48.70
CA MET A 549 31.73 18.13 49.43
C MET A 549 31.38 17.60 50.83
N ILE A 550 32.19 16.64 51.30
CA ILE A 550 32.17 15.90 52.58
C ILE A 550 31.44 14.54 52.52
N LEU A 551 32.06 13.54 51.87
CA LEU A 551 32.92 12.51 52.48
C LEU A 551 33.62 11.70 51.37
#